data_AF-B5W1W4-F1
#
_entry.id   AF-B5W1W4-F1
#
_cell.length_a   1.000
_cell.length_b   1.000
_cell.length_c   1.000
_cell.angle_alpha   90.00
_cell.angle_beta   90.00
_cell.angle_gamma   90.00
#
_symmetry.space_group_name_H-M   'P 1'
#
loop_
_entity.id
_entity.type
_entity.pdbx_description
1 polymer ?
#
loop_
_entity_poly.entity_id
_entity_poly.type
_entity_poly.pdbx_seq_one_letter_code
_entity_poly.pdbx_strand_id
1 'polypeptide(L)'
;MGRRSEEPSEDAERLLKLISQGSELGIHTIFWLEDMKTFLKLTGDNRSWLTHFDLRVALNMPGDDSRLLLGEVHAEKLPRLRAYFRDDSATAGLEKFKPYAVPTKEEIGEYCHNFEQRLT
;
A
#
# COMPACT_ATOMS: atom_id res chain seq x y z
N MET A 1 18.09 -4.93 -25.71
CA MET A 1 17.27 -3.74 -26.01
C MET A 1 16.53 -3.36 -24.75
N GLY A 2 16.81 -2.19 -24.16
CA GLY A 2 16.06 -1.71 -23.00
C GLY A 2 14.63 -1.39 -23.42
N ARG A 3 13.64 -1.95 -22.72
CA ARG A 3 12.25 -1.49 -22.85
C ARG A 3 12.25 0.00 -22.57
N ARG A 4 11.76 0.80 -23.52
CA ARG A 4 11.50 2.21 -23.31
C ARG A 4 10.42 2.27 -22.23
N SER A 5 10.74 2.80 -21.05
CA SER A 5 9.74 3.08 -20.02
C SER A 5 8.62 3.89 -20.66
N GLU A 6 7.39 3.38 -20.57
CA GLU A 6 6.22 4.13 -21.03
C GLU A 6 6.06 5.35 -20.12
N GLU A 7 5.81 6.52 -20.70
CA GLU A 7 5.55 7.72 -19.90
C GLU A 7 4.23 7.52 -19.12
N PRO A 8 4.19 7.88 -17.81
CA PRO A 8 2.96 7.85 -17.04
C PRO A 8 1.88 8.69 -17.71
N SER A 9 0.61 8.28 -17.61
CA SER A 9 -0.50 9.11 -18.08
C SER A 9 -0.62 10.40 -17.26
N GLU A 10 -1.32 11.40 -17.80
CA GLU A 10 -1.62 12.64 -17.06
C GLU A 10 -2.32 12.36 -15.72
N ASP A 11 -3.25 11.40 -15.68
CA ASP A 11 -3.91 10.99 -14.44
C ASP A 11 -2.95 10.32 -13.45
N ALA A 12 -1.98 9.54 -13.94
CA ALA A 12 -0.94 8.95 -13.11
C ALA A 12 -0.05 10.06 -12.51
N GLU A 13 0.34 11.07 -13.29
CA GLU A 13 1.12 12.21 -12.78
C GLU A 13 0.36 13.00 -11.69
N ARG A 14 -0.95 13.22 -11.89
CA ARG A 14 -1.81 13.85 -10.87
C ARG A 14 -1.87 13.01 -9.60
N LEU A 15 -1.98 11.69 -9.73
CA LEU A 15 -1.93 10.77 -8.59
C LEU A 15 -0.58 10.81 -7.88
N LEU A 16 0.54 10.84 -8.61
CA LEU A 16 1.88 10.99 -8.03
C LEU A 16 1.99 12.28 -7.23
N LYS A 17 1.40 13.38 -7.71
CA LYS A 17 1.40 14.64 -6.96
C LYS A 17 0.70 14.48 -5.61
N LEU A 18 -0.46 13.81 -5.56
CA LEU A 18 -1.16 13.51 -4.31
C LEU A 18 -0.33 12.62 -3.39
N ILE A 19 0.33 11.59 -3.94
CA ILE A 19 1.17 10.68 -3.16
C ILE A 19 2.40 11.39 -2.59
N SER A 20 3.08 12.21 -3.39
CA SER A 20 4.37 12.82 -3.03
C SER A 20 4.25 14.10 -2.21
N GLN A 21 3.19 14.89 -2.40
CA GLN A 21 3.01 16.20 -1.76
C GLN A 21 1.78 16.26 -0.85
N GLY A 22 0.90 15.25 -0.90
CA GLY A 22 -0.38 15.29 -0.18
C GLY A 22 -0.21 15.35 1.33
N SER A 23 0.79 14.68 1.90
CA SER A 23 1.00 14.62 3.35
C SER A 23 1.23 16.00 3.97
N GLU A 24 1.95 16.89 3.28
CA GLU A 24 2.18 18.28 3.70
C GLU A 24 0.88 19.11 3.75
N LEU A 25 -0.16 18.65 3.05
CA LEU A 25 -1.48 19.27 2.97
C LEU A 25 -2.56 18.51 3.77
N GLY A 26 -2.16 17.50 4.56
CA GLY A 26 -3.10 16.65 5.31
C GLY A 26 -3.85 15.63 4.45
N ILE A 27 -3.41 15.39 3.21
CA ILE A 27 -3.96 14.37 2.31
C ILE A 27 -3.10 13.11 2.44
N HIS A 28 -3.65 12.07 3.05
CA HIS A 28 -2.98 10.78 3.23
C HIS A 28 -3.53 9.76 2.24
N THR A 29 -2.65 9.06 1.52
CA THR A 29 -3.04 8.08 0.51
C THR A 29 -2.92 6.66 1.05
N ILE A 30 -4.03 5.92 1.05
CA ILE A 30 -4.02 4.47 1.20
C ILE A 30 -4.12 3.89 -0.20
N PHE A 31 -3.08 3.17 -0.63
CA PHE A 31 -3.00 2.61 -1.97
C PHE A 31 -3.10 1.09 -1.93
N TRP A 32 -4.20 0.55 -2.45
CA TRP A 32 -4.48 -0.89 -2.50
C TRP A 32 -4.37 -1.40 -3.93
N LEU A 33 -3.67 -2.52 -4.09
CA LEU A 33 -3.41 -3.14 -5.39
C LEU A 33 -3.55 -4.65 -5.26
N GLU A 34 -4.11 -5.29 -6.28
CA GLU A 34 -4.20 -6.74 -6.36
C GLU A 34 -2.84 -7.39 -6.69
N ASP A 35 -2.02 -6.72 -7.49
CA ASP A 35 -0.67 -7.17 -7.85
C ASP A 35 0.29 -6.01 -8.16
N MET A 36 1.60 -6.30 -8.13
CA MET A 36 2.63 -5.31 -8.44
C MET A 36 2.77 -5.02 -9.94
N LYS A 37 2.18 -5.82 -10.82
CA LYS A 37 2.20 -5.54 -12.26
C LYS A 37 1.32 -4.33 -12.59
N THR A 38 0.18 -4.22 -11.91
CA THR A 38 -0.71 -3.06 -11.98
C THR A 38 0.01 -1.80 -11.54
N PHE A 39 0.77 -1.88 -10.45
CA PHE A 39 1.64 -0.78 -10.01
C PHE A 39 2.63 -0.36 -11.10
N LEU A 40 3.44 -1.30 -11.59
CA LEU A 40 4.48 -0.99 -12.58
C LEU A 40 3.89 -0.41 -13.87
N LYS A 41 2.75 -0.92 -14.33
CA LYS A 41 2.05 -0.37 -15.49
C LYS A 41 1.58 1.07 -15.24
N LEU A 42 1.01 1.34 -14.08
CA LEU A 42 0.57 2.69 -13.70
C LEU A 42 1.74 3.67 -13.65
N THR A 43 2.91 3.22 -13.18
CA THR A 43 4.08 4.09 -12.99
C THR A 43 5.07 4.09 -14.16
N GLY A 44 4.75 3.45 -15.29
CA GLY A 44 5.66 3.38 -16.43
C GLY A 44 6.97 2.63 -16.13
N ASP A 45 6.87 1.55 -15.34
CA ASP A 45 7.97 0.81 -14.72
C ASP A 45 8.82 1.62 -13.73
N ASN A 46 8.40 2.84 -13.36
CA ASN A 46 9.12 3.64 -12.38
C ASN A 46 8.83 3.16 -10.94
N ARG A 47 9.78 2.41 -10.39
CA ARG A 47 9.72 1.89 -9.02
C ARG A 47 9.94 2.95 -7.94
N SER A 48 10.48 4.12 -8.30
CA SER A 48 10.77 5.18 -7.32
C SER A 48 9.50 5.69 -6.64
N TRP A 49 8.31 5.47 -7.23
CA TRP A 49 7.06 5.86 -6.59
C TRP A 49 6.83 5.17 -5.24
N LEU A 50 7.40 3.98 -5.03
CA LEU A 50 7.33 3.28 -3.74
C LEU A 50 8.04 4.04 -2.62
N THR A 51 9.00 4.91 -2.94
CA THR A 51 9.74 5.68 -1.92
C THR A 51 8.89 6.77 -1.27
N HIS A 52 7.70 7.05 -1.80
CA HIS A 52 6.73 7.94 -1.15
C HIS A 52 5.82 7.20 -0.16
N PHE A 53 5.95 5.87 -0.06
CA PHE A 53 5.21 5.05 0.88
C PHE A 53 6.17 4.42 1.89
N ASP A 54 6.32 5.06 3.04
CA ASP A 54 7.13 4.51 4.14
C ASP A 54 6.44 3.30 4.79
N LEU A 55 5.11 3.34 4.85
CA LEU A 55 4.28 2.27 5.39
C LEU A 55 3.83 1.34 4.27
N ARG A 56 4.18 0.06 4.38
CA ARG A 56 3.85 -0.95 3.36
C ARG A 56 3.31 -2.22 4.01
N VAL A 57 2.26 -2.77 3.42
CA VAL A 57 1.65 -4.02 3.85
C VAL A 57 1.68 -5.00 2.67
N ALA A 58 2.12 -6.22 2.92
CA ALA A 58 2.07 -7.30 1.95
C ALA A 58 1.27 -8.49 2.48
N LEU A 59 0.34 -8.98 1.67
CA LEU A 59 -0.25 -10.31 1.82
C LEU A 59 0.63 -11.36 1.12
N ASN A 60 0.15 -12.60 1.01
CA ASN A 60 0.85 -13.61 0.23
C ASN A 60 0.97 -13.15 -1.24
N MET A 61 2.20 -13.08 -1.75
CA MET A 61 2.51 -12.61 -3.09
C MET A 61 3.81 -13.25 -3.61
N PRO A 62 4.06 -13.27 -4.93
CA PRO A 62 5.30 -13.82 -5.49
C PRO A 62 6.57 -13.21 -4.89
N GLY A 63 7.67 -13.98 -4.84
CA GLY A 63 8.93 -13.55 -4.23
C GLY A 63 9.50 -12.26 -4.83
N ASP A 64 9.42 -12.08 -6.15
CA ASP A 64 9.88 -10.87 -6.83
C ASP A 64 9.04 -9.64 -6.46
N ASP A 65 7.72 -9.81 -6.38
CA ASP A 65 6.81 -8.74 -5.98
C ASP A 65 7.02 -8.37 -4.50
N SER A 66 7.24 -9.38 -3.65
CA SER A 66 7.60 -9.20 -2.24
C SER A 66 8.91 -8.40 -2.12
N ARG A 67 9.93 -8.75 -2.90
CA ARG A 67 11.21 -8.04 -2.89
C ARG A 67 11.04 -6.59 -3.34
N LEU A 68 10.21 -6.35 -4.35
CA LEU A 68 9.93 -5.01 -4.84
C LEU A 68 9.23 -4.15 -3.78
N LEU A 69 8.18 -4.69 -3.14
CA LEU A 69 7.37 -3.95 -2.18
C LEU A 69 8.06 -3.80 -0.83
N LEU A 70 8.65 -4.88 -0.30
CA LEU A 70 9.16 -4.98 1.07
C LEU A 70 10.68 -5.04 1.18
N GLY A 71 11.42 -5.15 0.08
CA GLY A 71 12.87 -5.40 0.08
C GLY A 71 13.27 -6.86 0.33
N GLU A 72 12.32 -7.72 0.73
CA GLU A 72 12.54 -9.12 1.11
C GLU A 72 11.59 -10.07 0.37
N VAL A 73 11.97 -11.35 0.23
CA VAL A 73 11.15 -12.37 -0.48
C VAL A 73 10.17 -13.13 0.42
N HIS A 74 10.04 -12.72 1.69
CA HIS A 74 9.36 -13.52 2.70
C HIS A 74 7.84 -13.67 2.50
N ALA A 75 7.20 -12.76 1.75
CA ALA A 75 5.74 -12.79 1.57
C ALA A 75 5.25 -13.99 0.74
N GLU A 76 6.10 -14.58 -0.11
CA GLU A 76 5.77 -15.79 -0.88
C GLU A 76 5.39 -16.99 0.01
N LYS A 77 5.99 -17.05 1.21
CA LYS A 77 5.78 -18.12 2.18
C LYS A 77 4.75 -17.76 3.25
N LEU A 78 4.02 -16.65 3.09
CA LEU A 78 2.99 -16.26 4.06
C LEU A 78 1.84 -17.28 4.06
N PRO A 79 1.48 -17.85 5.23
CA PRO A 79 0.28 -18.66 5.34
C PRO A 79 -0.98 -17.78 5.24
N ARG A 80 -2.14 -18.42 5.02
CA ARG A 80 -3.43 -17.72 4.91
C ARG A 80 -3.68 -16.83 6.14
N LEU A 81 -4.32 -15.67 5.92
CA LEU A 81 -4.68 -14.70 6.97
C LEU A 81 -3.46 -14.20 7.78
N ARG A 82 -2.32 -14.03 7.10
CA ARG A 82 -1.15 -13.34 7.64
C ARG A 82 -0.65 -12.32 6.63
N ALA A 83 -0.05 -11.29 7.17
CA ALA A 83 0.52 -10.18 6.42
C ALA A 83 1.87 -9.81 7.02
N TYR A 84 2.69 -9.15 6.21
CA TYR A 84 3.85 -8.41 6.68
C TYR A 84 3.55 -6.91 6.64
N PHE A 85 4.06 -6.21 7.64
CA PHE A 85 4.06 -4.76 7.73
C PHE A 85 5.51 -4.29 7.77
N ARG A 86 5.79 -3.23 7.01
CA ARG A 86 7.07 -2.55 6.98
C ARG A 86 6.82 -1.06 7.20
N ASP A 87 7.62 -0.47 8.07
CA ASP A 87 7.70 0.95 8.29
C ASP A 87 9.16 1.37 8.05
N ASP A 88 9.41 2.09 6.96
CA ASP A 88 10.76 2.54 6.60
C ASP A 88 11.32 3.59 7.59
N SER A 89 10.47 4.21 8.43
CA SER A 89 10.89 5.15 9.46
C SER A 89 11.26 4.46 10.79
N ALA A 90 10.77 3.24 11.00
CA ALA A 90 11.02 2.49 12.23
C ALA A 90 12.37 1.76 12.19
N THR A 91 13.01 1.63 13.36
CA THR A 91 14.17 0.72 13.50
C THR A 91 13.75 -0.75 13.48
N ALA A 92 12.47 -1.02 13.77
CA ALA A 92 11.90 -2.35 13.65
C ALA A 92 11.89 -2.77 12.17
N GLY A 93 12.36 -3.99 11.90
CA GLY A 93 12.34 -4.55 10.56
C GLY A 93 10.95 -4.99 10.13
N LEU A 94 10.89 -5.99 9.26
CA LEU A 94 9.63 -6.53 8.75
C LEU A 94 8.82 -7.24 9.86
N GLU A 95 7.61 -6.75 10.14
CA GLU A 95 6.73 -7.29 11.19
C GLU A 95 5.65 -8.20 10.62
N LYS A 96 5.43 -9.36 11.25
CA LYS A 96 4.36 -10.29 10.84
C LYS A 96 3.14 -10.10 11.71
N PHE A 97 1.97 -9.92 11.10
CA PHE A 97 0.71 -9.76 11.84
C PHE A 97 -0.45 -10.56 11.23
N LYS A 98 -1.57 -10.60 11.95
CA LYS A 98 -2.85 -11.14 11.48
C LYS A 98 -3.76 -9.96 11.15
N PRO A 99 -4.20 -9.80 9.88
CA PRO A 99 -5.16 -8.77 9.53
C PRO A 99 -6.46 -8.92 10.32
N TYR A 100 -7.10 -7.79 10.62
CA TYR A 100 -8.44 -7.77 11.19
C TYR A 100 -9.45 -8.37 10.22
N ALA A 101 -10.54 -8.92 10.76
CA ALA A 101 -11.67 -9.31 9.94
C ALA A 101 -12.33 -8.06 9.33
N VAL A 102 -12.88 -8.22 8.14
CA VAL A 102 -13.72 -7.17 7.56
C VAL A 102 -14.96 -7.03 8.45
N PRO A 103 -15.28 -5.82 8.93
CA PRO A 103 -16.45 -5.62 9.77
C PRO A 103 -17.75 -6.01 9.07
N THR A 104 -18.73 -6.48 9.82
CA THR A 104 -20.09 -6.73 9.30
C THR A 104 -20.81 -5.42 9.03
N LYS A 105 -21.93 -5.48 8.30
CA LYS A 105 -22.75 -4.29 8.02
C LYS A 105 -23.29 -3.69 9.32
N GLU A 106 -23.65 -4.54 10.26
CA GLU A 106 -24.15 -4.18 11.58
C GLU A 106 -23.05 -3.43 12.36
N GLU A 107 -21.84 -3.98 12.42
CA GLU A 107 -20.68 -3.34 13.06
C GLU A 107 -20.35 -1.97 12.44
N ILE A 108 -20.41 -1.85 11.11
CA ILE A 108 -20.21 -0.55 10.43
C ILE A 108 -21.27 0.46 10.87
N GLY A 109 -22.54 0.04 10.98
CA GLY A 109 -23.63 0.89 11.46
C GLY A 109 -23.39 1.41 12.89
N GLU A 110 -22.91 0.54 13.78
CA GLU A 110 -22.53 0.90 15.15
C GLU A 110 -21.35 1.88 15.17
N TYR A 111 -20.33 1.68 14.35
CA TYR A 111 -19.18 2.59 14.24
C TYR A 111 -19.60 3.98 13.77
N CYS A 112 -20.46 4.06 12.74
CA CYS A 112 -21.02 5.32 12.25
C CYS A 112 -21.79 6.04 13.36
N HIS A 113 -22.70 5.33 14.05
CA HIS A 113 -23.48 5.91 15.14
C HIS A 113 -22.59 6.48 16.25
N ASN A 114 -21.59 5.71 16.71
CA ASN A 114 -20.66 6.14 17.75
C ASN A 114 -19.79 7.33 17.31
N PHE A 115 -19.44 7.40 16.03
CA PHE A 115 -18.67 8.51 15.48
C PHE A 115 -19.47 9.82 15.49
N GLU A 116 -20.75 9.78 15.09
CA GLU A 116 -21.64 10.95 15.11
C GLU A 116 -21.84 11.50 16.53
N GLN A 117 -21.98 10.63 17.53
CA GLN A 117 -22.12 11.05 18.94
C GLN A 117 -20.89 11.77 19.48
N ARG A 118 -19.70 11.55 18.90
CA ARG A 118 -18.46 12.26 19.30
C ARG A 118 -18.30 13.63 18.65
N LEU A 119 -19.08 13.92 17.61
CA LEU A 119 -19.10 15.22 16.94
C LEU A 119 -20.07 16.21 17.60
N THR A 120 -20.90 15.74 18.54
CA THR A 120 -21.88 16.55 19.29
C THR A 120 -21.37 16.83 20.69
#